data_AF-A0A8H7L7P4-F1
#
_entry.id   AF-A0A8H7L7P4-F1
#
_cell.length_a   1.000
_cell.length_b   1.000
_cell.length_c   1.000
_cell.angle_alpha   90.00
_cell.angle_beta   90.00
_cell.angle_gamma   90.00
#
_symmetry.space_group_name_H-M   'P 1'
#
loop_
_entity.id
_entity.type
_entity.pdbx_description
1 polymer ?
#
loop_
_entity_poly.entity_id
_entity_poly.type
_entity_poly.pdbx_seq_one_letter_code
_entity_poly.pdbx_strand_id
1 'polypeptide(L)'
;MTTECVNEITKIVMEFMDATGISSDALPFDEDLAESISAVAIADGFEEEFVRHSKFNQYLRLGTLANAAYGHLKDRSTRQWICLYTAFIIYFDDILEKDASLVQEFQQNFLAAKPQGNAFLDLYATFLRKAWLHFHPACANLIVTSMFDFLTGLLVDTQCSHMAQYIQVVSDTHGIVDDINDILSFYKEELRGETTNQISQMAQLQGKTKLEALRQLSRESIERIRRSGDVLSPYPVAYDMYMNHWLPGYVRYYFTEKRYQLGDLKLDVPRSRL
;
A
#
# COMPACT_ATOMS: atom_id res chain seq x y z
N MET A 1 -22.08 -8.22 16.05
CA MET A 1 -21.16 -7.48 16.93
C MET A 1 -21.85 -7.26 18.27
N THR A 2 -21.18 -7.48 19.41
CA THR A 2 -21.78 -7.31 20.74
C THR A 2 -21.81 -5.83 21.14
N THR A 3 -22.71 -5.44 22.05
CA THR A 3 -22.79 -4.07 22.60
C THR A 3 -21.48 -3.65 23.27
N GLU A 4 -20.81 -4.58 23.94
CA GLU A 4 -19.50 -4.36 24.57
C GLU A 4 -18.42 -3.98 23.55
N CYS A 5 -18.38 -4.67 22.41
CA CYS A 5 -17.45 -4.37 21.33
C CYS A 5 -17.72 -2.97 20.72
N VAL A 6 -18.99 -2.60 20.52
CA VAL A 6 -19.36 -1.25 20.03
C VAL A 6 -18.89 -0.16 21.01
N ASN A 7 -19.06 -0.37 22.32
CA ASN A 7 -18.65 0.59 23.34
C ASN A 7 -17.13 0.76 23.38
N GLU A 8 -16.38 -0.33 23.26
CA GLU A 8 -14.91 -0.26 23.23
C GLU A 8 -14.40 0.45 21.98
N ILE A 9 -14.97 0.16 20.80
CA ILE A 9 -14.65 0.88 19.55
C ILE A 9 -14.93 2.38 19.71
N THR A 10 -16.09 2.72 20.27
CA THR A 10 -16.47 4.12 20.50
C THR A 10 -15.45 4.82 21.38
N LYS A 11 -15.02 4.19 22.47
CA LYS A 11 -14.02 4.73 23.37
C LYS A 11 -12.67 4.96 22.68
N ILE A 12 -12.18 3.96 21.93
CA ILE A 12 -10.90 4.05 21.19
C ILE A 12 -10.95 5.19 20.16
N VAL A 13 -12.06 5.31 19.42
CA VAL A 13 -12.24 6.39 18.44
C VAL A 13 -12.25 7.76 19.12
N MET A 14 -12.94 7.90 20.26
CA MET A 14 -12.96 9.16 21.02
C MET A 14 -11.58 9.53 21.54
N GLU A 15 -10.83 8.58 22.11
CA GLU A 15 -9.45 8.82 22.58
C GLU A 15 -8.54 9.29 21.44
N PHE A 16 -8.70 8.72 20.24
CA PHE A 16 -7.96 9.16 19.05
C PHE A 16 -8.34 10.57 18.60
N MET A 17 -9.64 10.90 18.56
CA MET A 17 -10.11 12.24 18.19
C MET A 17 -9.62 13.30 19.19
N ASP A 18 -9.69 13.01 20.49
CA ASP A 18 -9.21 13.89 21.56
C ASP A 18 -7.69 14.11 21.48
N ALA A 19 -6.92 13.05 21.22
CA ALA A 19 -5.46 13.13 21.13
C ALA A 19 -4.99 13.92 19.90
N THR A 20 -5.75 13.87 18.79
CA THR A 20 -5.39 14.55 17.54
C THR A 20 -5.93 15.97 17.45
N GLY A 21 -7.00 16.29 18.18
CA GLY A 21 -7.69 17.58 18.10
C GLY A 21 -8.36 17.83 16.74
N ILE A 22 -8.58 16.79 15.95
CA ILE A 22 -9.22 16.86 14.63
C ILE A 22 -10.73 17.02 14.83
N SER A 23 -11.36 17.95 14.09
CA SER A 23 -12.82 18.11 14.14
C SER A 23 -13.54 16.87 13.59
N SER A 24 -14.63 16.49 14.25
CA SER A 24 -15.56 15.46 13.79
C SER A 24 -16.69 16.00 12.90
N ASP A 25 -16.66 17.31 12.57
CA ASP A 25 -17.69 17.94 11.75
C ASP A 25 -17.79 17.26 10.38
N ALA A 26 -19.02 16.88 10.01
CA ALA A 26 -19.28 16.32 8.70
C ALA A 26 -18.95 17.36 7.62
N LEU A 27 -18.15 16.97 6.64
CA LEU A 27 -17.87 17.79 5.48
C LEU A 27 -19.10 17.80 4.57
N PRO A 28 -19.59 18.99 4.15
CA PRO A 28 -20.67 19.05 3.18
C PRO A 28 -20.19 18.52 1.82
N PHE A 29 -21.09 17.89 1.09
CA PHE A 29 -20.84 17.55 -0.31
C PHE A 29 -20.77 18.82 -1.16
N ASP A 30 -19.74 18.91 -1.99
CA ASP A 30 -19.57 20.01 -2.94
C ASP A 30 -20.31 19.66 -4.23
N GLU A 31 -21.61 19.99 -4.28
CA GLU A 31 -22.47 19.67 -5.43
C GLU A 31 -22.00 20.36 -6.72
N ASP A 32 -21.45 21.57 -6.62
CA ASP A 32 -20.89 22.30 -7.77
C ASP A 32 -19.65 21.59 -8.32
N LEU A 33 -18.78 21.09 -7.43
CA LEU A 33 -17.63 20.27 -7.83
C LEU A 33 -18.07 18.91 -8.39
N ALA A 34 -19.12 18.29 -7.83
CA ALA A 34 -19.67 17.02 -8.31
C ALA A 34 -20.21 17.13 -9.75
N GLU A 35 -20.97 18.19 -10.07
CA GLU A 35 -21.40 18.44 -11.46
C GLU A 35 -20.19 18.75 -12.35
N SER A 36 -19.22 19.48 -11.81
CA SER A 36 -18.01 19.83 -12.56
C SER A 36 -17.16 18.61 -12.92
N ILE A 37 -16.98 17.64 -12.03
CA ILE A 37 -16.27 16.39 -12.34
C ILE A 37 -17.09 15.46 -13.23
N SER A 38 -18.43 15.50 -13.13
CA SER A 38 -19.32 14.78 -14.05
C SER A 38 -19.12 15.26 -15.49
N ALA A 39 -19.06 16.58 -15.69
CA ALA A 39 -18.79 17.16 -17.00
C ALA A 39 -17.40 16.77 -17.54
N VAL A 40 -16.37 16.70 -16.67
CA VAL A 40 -15.03 16.23 -17.06
C VAL A 40 -15.06 14.76 -17.47
N ALA A 41 -15.74 13.89 -16.74
CA ALA A 41 -15.88 12.48 -17.10
C ALA A 41 -16.57 12.32 -18.47
N ILE A 42 -17.66 13.05 -18.70
CA ILE A 42 -18.37 13.01 -19.99
C ILE A 42 -17.47 13.52 -21.14
N ALA A 43 -16.74 14.62 -20.91
CA ALA A 43 -15.79 15.14 -21.90
C ALA A 43 -14.64 14.17 -22.19
N ASP A 44 -14.28 13.33 -21.23
CA ASP A 44 -13.28 12.27 -21.34
C ASP A 44 -13.82 11.00 -22.02
N GLY A 45 -15.09 10.99 -22.42
CA GLY A 45 -15.71 9.93 -23.22
C GLY A 45 -16.52 8.92 -22.42
N PHE A 46 -16.66 9.10 -21.10
CA PHE A 46 -17.59 8.27 -20.31
C PHE A 46 -19.03 8.58 -20.72
N GLU A 47 -19.84 7.52 -20.87
CA GLU A 47 -21.23 7.66 -21.30
C GLU A 47 -22.03 8.53 -20.32
N GLU A 48 -22.76 9.51 -20.85
CA GLU A 48 -23.55 10.43 -20.02
C GLU A 48 -24.61 9.69 -19.20
N GLU A 49 -25.23 8.64 -19.77
CA GLU A 49 -26.17 7.79 -19.04
C GLU A 49 -25.51 7.12 -17.84
N PHE A 50 -24.29 6.59 -18.00
CA PHE A 50 -23.52 6.01 -16.90
C PHE A 50 -23.16 7.06 -15.84
N VAL A 51 -22.62 8.21 -16.26
CA VAL A 51 -22.15 9.26 -15.34
C VAL A 51 -23.30 9.84 -14.51
N ARG A 52 -24.46 10.04 -15.14
CA ARG A 52 -25.66 10.59 -14.50
C ARG A 52 -26.52 9.53 -13.81
N HIS A 53 -26.20 8.24 -13.97
CA HIS A 53 -26.92 7.18 -13.28
C HIS A 53 -26.79 7.36 -11.76
N SER A 54 -27.89 7.19 -11.02
CA SER A 54 -27.97 7.47 -9.58
C SER A 54 -26.88 6.77 -8.76
N LYS A 55 -26.55 5.52 -9.12
CA LYS A 55 -25.45 4.76 -8.51
C LYS A 55 -24.09 5.42 -8.70
N PHE A 56 -23.72 5.81 -9.92
CA PHE A 56 -22.40 6.40 -10.18
C PHE A 56 -22.31 7.83 -9.65
N ASN A 57 -23.39 8.60 -9.75
CA ASN A 57 -23.46 9.95 -9.21
C ASN A 57 -23.19 10.00 -7.70
N GLN A 58 -23.61 8.98 -6.94
CA GLN A 58 -23.27 8.88 -5.52
C GLN A 58 -21.76 8.81 -5.30
N TYR A 59 -21.02 8.03 -6.11
CA TYR A 59 -19.56 7.95 -6.03
C TYR A 59 -18.88 9.25 -6.43
N LEU A 60 -19.41 9.97 -7.42
CA LEU A 60 -18.92 11.31 -7.78
C LEU A 60 -19.06 12.27 -6.59
N ARG A 61 -20.20 12.28 -5.91
CA ARG A 61 -20.42 13.09 -4.70
C ARG A 61 -19.43 12.71 -3.59
N LEU A 62 -19.24 11.42 -3.33
CA LEU A 62 -18.24 10.95 -2.36
C LEU A 62 -16.81 11.35 -2.75
N GLY A 63 -16.47 11.29 -4.03
CA GLY A 63 -15.17 11.71 -4.56
C GLY A 63 -14.84 13.18 -4.26
N THR A 64 -15.86 14.05 -4.17
CA THR A 64 -15.65 15.46 -3.80
C THR A 64 -15.08 15.66 -2.40
N LEU A 65 -15.22 14.69 -1.50
CA LEU A 65 -14.61 14.74 -0.16
C LEU A 65 -13.08 14.80 -0.23
N ALA A 66 -12.47 14.33 -1.32
CA ALA A 66 -11.05 14.49 -1.57
C ALA A 66 -10.63 15.99 -1.62
N ASN A 67 -11.54 16.90 -2.00
CA ASN A 67 -11.27 18.33 -1.99
C ASN A 67 -11.00 18.88 -0.58
N ALA A 68 -11.51 18.24 0.48
CA ALA A 68 -11.15 18.65 1.84
C ALA A 68 -9.67 18.34 2.16
N ALA A 69 -9.13 17.24 1.63
CA ALA A 69 -7.72 16.89 1.78
C ALA A 69 -6.80 17.68 0.82
N TYR A 70 -7.26 17.89 -0.42
CA TYR A 70 -6.46 18.45 -1.51
C TYR A 70 -6.84 19.89 -1.92
N GLY A 71 -7.69 20.56 -1.14
CA GLY A 71 -8.18 21.91 -1.43
C GLY A 71 -7.11 22.99 -1.46
N HIS A 72 -5.94 22.71 -0.87
CA HIS A 72 -4.75 23.56 -0.92
C HIS A 72 -4.12 23.65 -2.33
N LEU A 73 -4.44 22.72 -3.24
CA LEU A 73 -3.95 22.74 -4.61
C LEU A 73 -4.62 23.87 -5.40
N LYS A 74 -3.78 24.73 -6.01
CA LYS A 74 -4.27 25.89 -6.78
C LYS A 74 -4.92 25.48 -8.10
N ASP A 75 -4.38 24.45 -8.74
CA ASP A 75 -4.89 24.00 -10.03
C ASP A 75 -6.22 23.26 -9.86
N ARG A 76 -7.27 23.83 -10.46
CA ARG A 76 -8.63 23.28 -10.40
C ARG A 76 -8.72 21.96 -11.19
N SER A 77 -8.02 21.87 -12.32
CA SER A 77 -8.05 20.66 -13.17
C SER A 77 -7.48 19.45 -12.43
N THR A 78 -6.35 19.64 -11.73
CA THR A 78 -5.76 18.61 -10.87
C THR A 78 -6.70 18.20 -9.73
N ARG A 79 -7.36 19.15 -9.05
CA ARG A 79 -8.33 18.80 -7.99
C ARG A 79 -9.53 18.03 -8.53
N GLN A 80 -10.06 18.40 -9.69
CA GLN A 80 -11.13 17.67 -10.37
C GLN A 80 -10.70 16.24 -10.71
N TRP A 81 -9.49 16.08 -11.26
CA TRP A 81 -8.92 14.77 -11.56
C TRP A 81 -8.77 13.92 -10.29
N ILE A 82 -8.28 14.49 -9.19
CA ILE A 82 -8.18 13.80 -7.89
C ILE A 82 -9.55 13.35 -7.40
N CYS A 83 -10.56 14.22 -7.43
CA CYS A 83 -11.91 13.86 -6.97
C CYS A 83 -12.53 12.76 -7.82
N LEU A 84 -12.35 12.80 -9.15
CA LEU A 84 -12.82 11.76 -10.06
C LEU A 84 -12.05 10.44 -9.87
N TYR A 85 -10.74 10.51 -9.64
CA TYR A 85 -9.92 9.34 -9.30
C TYR A 85 -10.38 8.70 -7.99
N THR A 86 -10.66 9.49 -6.95
CA THR A 86 -11.23 9.00 -5.68
C THR A 86 -12.62 8.39 -5.89
N ALA A 87 -13.48 8.99 -6.73
CA ALA A 87 -14.78 8.42 -7.06
C ALA A 87 -14.64 7.03 -7.70
N PHE A 88 -13.68 6.84 -8.62
CA PHE A 88 -13.40 5.54 -9.22
C PHE A 88 -12.88 4.52 -8.21
N ILE A 89 -12.01 4.91 -7.27
CA ILE A 89 -11.56 4.00 -6.20
C ILE A 89 -12.76 3.44 -5.43
N ILE A 90 -13.65 4.31 -4.96
CA ILE A 90 -14.82 3.89 -4.17
C ILE A 90 -15.77 3.03 -5.02
N TYR A 91 -15.99 3.42 -6.28
CA TYR A 91 -16.80 2.64 -7.22
C TYR A 91 -16.25 1.23 -7.44
N PHE A 92 -14.93 1.10 -7.63
CA PHE A 92 -14.28 -0.19 -7.83
C PHE A 92 -14.31 -1.04 -6.56
N ASP A 93 -14.09 -0.46 -5.39
CA ASP A 93 -14.18 -1.16 -4.10
C ASP A 93 -15.54 -1.86 -3.93
N ASP A 94 -16.63 -1.10 -4.10
CA ASP A 94 -18.01 -1.59 -3.93
C ASP A 94 -18.47 -2.62 -4.98
N ILE A 95 -17.98 -2.50 -6.23
CA ILE A 95 -18.46 -3.32 -7.35
C ILE A 95 -17.60 -4.57 -7.50
N LEU A 96 -16.29 -4.45 -7.34
CA LEU A 96 -15.39 -5.59 -7.46
C LEU A 96 -15.45 -6.49 -6.23
N GLU A 97 -15.98 -6.04 -5.09
CA GLU A 97 -16.41 -6.93 -4.00
C GLU A 97 -17.37 -8.02 -4.51
N LYS A 98 -18.22 -7.69 -5.50
CA LYS A 98 -19.22 -8.63 -6.07
C LYS A 98 -18.67 -9.44 -7.24
N ASP A 99 -17.87 -8.82 -8.09
CA ASP A 99 -17.26 -9.46 -9.25
C ASP A 99 -15.91 -8.83 -9.61
N ALA A 100 -14.86 -9.30 -8.96
CA ALA A 100 -13.50 -8.85 -9.26
C ALA A 100 -12.97 -9.37 -10.61
N SER A 101 -13.62 -10.34 -11.26
CA SER A 101 -13.12 -10.92 -12.52
C SER A 101 -13.02 -9.89 -13.65
N LEU A 102 -13.81 -8.82 -13.55
CA LEU A 102 -13.83 -7.70 -14.48
C LEU A 102 -12.44 -7.05 -14.66
N VAL A 103 -11.62 -6.99 -13.61
CA VAL A 103 -10.29 -6.34 -13.65
C VAL A 103 -9.12 -7.32 -13.70
N GLN A 104 -9.39 -8.61 -13.86
CA GLN A 104 -8.38 -9.68 -13.77
C GLN A 104 -7.19 -9.47 -14.71
N GLU A 105 -7.46 -9.01 -15.94
CA GLU A 105 -6.43 -8.77 -16.96
C GLU A 105 -6.04 -7.30 -17.08
N PHE A 106 -6.55 -6.43 -16.19
CA PHE A 106 -6.49 -4.98 -16.38
C PHE A 106 -5.06 -4.47 -16.49
N GLN A 107 -4.20 -4.88 -15.55
CA GLN A 107 -2.81 -4.44 -15.50
C GLN A 107 -2.00 -4.99 -16.67
N GLN A 108 -2.16 -6.26 -17.03
CA GLN A 108 -1.44 -6.88 -18.15
C GLN A 108 -1.82 -6.20 -19.47
N ASN A 109 -3.12 -5.93 -19.67
CA ASN A 109 -3.60 -5.24 -20.86
C ASN A 109 -3.17 -3.78 -20.89
N PHE A 110 -3.17 -3.09 -19.74
CA PHE A 110 -2.71 -1.71 -19.64
C PHE A 110 -1.25 -1.57 -20.06
N LEU A 111 -0.38 -2.42 -19.51
CA LEU A 111 1.07 -2.40 -19.76
C LEU A 111 1.42 -2.87 -21.18
N ALA A 112 0.68 -3.84 -21.71
CA ALA A 112 0.84 -4.34 -23.08
C ALA A 112 0.18 -3.43 -24.14
N ALA A 113 -0.44 -2.32 -23.74
CA ALA A 113 -1.22 -1.44 -24.59
C ALA A 113 -2.30 -2.18 -25.42
N LYS A 114 -2.94 -3.18 -24.80
CA LYS A 114 -4.06 -3.93 -25.37
C LYS A 114 -5.40 -3.33 -24.93
N PRO A 115 -6.48 -3.53 -25.70
CA PRO A 115 -7.83 -3.25 -25.23
C PRO A 115 -8.14 -4.01 -23.94
N GLN A 116 -8.91 -3.40 -23.06
CA GLN A 116 -9.30 -3.96 -21.76
C GLN A 116 -10.45 -4.97 -21.88
N GLY A 117 -11.04 -5.12 -23.06
CA GLY A 117 -12.19 -6.00 -23.31
C GLY A 117 -13.53 -5.43 -22.83
N ASN A 118 -13.51 -4.26 -22.19
CA ASN A 118 -14.68 -3.53 -21.75
C ASN A 118 -14.46 -2.02 -22.01
N ALA A 119 -15.40 -1.37 -22.69
CA ALA A 119 -15.31 0.04 -23.08
C ALA A 119 -15.12 0.98 -21.88
N PHE A 120 -15.76 0.69 -20.74
CA PHE A 120 -15.56 1.45 -19.50
C PHE A 120 -14.12 1.34 -18.99
N LEU A 121 -13.54 0.14 -19.00
CA LEU A 121 -12.15 -0.06 -18.57
C LEU A 121 -11.14 0.54 -19.55
N ASP A 122 -11.44 0.57 -20.85
CA ASP A 122 -10.62 1.27 -21.85
C ASP A 122 -10.58 2.79 -21.59
N LEU A 123 -11.73 3.37 -21.27
CA LEU A 123 -11.83 4.78 -20.87
C LEU A 123 -11.12 5.03 -19.53
N TYR A 124 -11.29 4.15 -18.55
CA TYR A 124 -10.59 4.25 -17.27
C TYR A 124 -9.07 4.14 -17.42
N ALA A 125 -8.57 3.23 -18.25
CA ALA A 125 -7.15 3.13 -18.58
C ALA A 125 -6.64 4.43 -19.24
N THR A 126 -7.44 5.05 -20.11
CA THR A 126 -7.12 6.35 -20.71
C THR A 126 -7.09 7.47 -19.66
N PHE A 127 -8.04 7.48 -18.73
CA PHE A 127 -8.10 8.41 -17.61
C PHE A 127 -6.85 8.28 -16.70
N LEU A 128 -6.43 7.07 -16.34
CA LEU A 128 -5.22 6.85 -15.53
C LEU A 128 -3.95 7.35 -16.23
N ARG A 129 -3.86 7.19 -17.56
CA ARG A 129 -2.73 7.74 -18.35
C ARG A 129 -2.67 9.26 -18.34
N LYS A 130 -3.73 9.96 -17.93
CA LYS A 130 -3.71 11.43 -17.76
C LYS A 130 -3.08 11.90 -16.45
N ALA A 131 -2.72 11.00 -15.52
CA ALA A 131 -2.03 11.38 -14.28
C ALA A 131 -0.79 12.26 -14.53
N TRP A 132 -0.07 12.01 -15.61
CA TRP A 132 1.13 12.74 -16.04
C TRP A 132 0.86 14.20 -16.47
N LEU A 133 -0.40 14.54 -16.78
CA LEU A 133 -0.81 15.92 -17.06
C LEU A 133 -0.93 16.75 -15.78
N HIS A 134 -1.08 16.10 -14.63
CA HIS A 134 -1.33 16.73 -13.34
C HIS A 134 -0.14 16.64 -12.38
N PHE A 135 0.66 15.59 -12.49
CA PHE A 135 1.74 15.29 -11.56
C PHE A 135 3.08 15.11 -12.27
N HIS A 136 4.17 15.37 -11.54
CA HIS A 136 5.51 15.07 -12.00
C HIS A 136 5.63 13.58 -12.40
N PRO A 137 6.39 13.22 -13.45
CA PRO A 137 6.59 11.86 -13.91
C PRO A 137 6.74 10.77 -12.84
N ALA A 138 7.60 11.01 -11.85
CA ALA A 138 7.80 10.08 -10.74
C ALA A 138 6.52 9.88 -9.90
N CYS A 139 5.77 10.95 -9.63
CA CYS A 139 4.52 10.89 -8.87
C CYS A 139 3.40 10.22 -9.68
N ALA A 140 3.30 10.53 -10.98
CA ALA A 140 2.32 9.88 -11.87
C ALA A 140 2.56 8.36 -11.96
N ASN A 141 3.83 7.94 -12.06
CA ASN A 141 4.20 6.52 -11.96
C ASN A 141 3.69 5.89 -10.67
N LEU A 142 3.99 6.51 -9.52
CA LEU A 142 3.56 6.00 -8.22
C LEU A 142 2.03 5.89 -8.14
N ILE A 143 1.29 6.90 -8.60
CA ILE A 143 -0.17 6.89 -8.60
C ILE A 143 -0.72 5.72 -9.44
N VAL A 144 -0.20 5.54 -10.66
CA VAL A 144 -0.64 4.45 -11.54
C VAL A 144 -0.26 3.08 -10.96
N THR A 145 0.93 2.94 -10.39
CA THR A 145 1.35 1.72 -9.70
C THR A 145 0.45 1.41 -8.50
N SER A 146 0.16 2.39 -7.65
CA SER A 146 -0.74 2.20 -6.50
C SER A 146 -2.15 1.80 -6.91
N MET A 147 -2.63 2.26 -8.07
CA MET A 147 -3.91 1.79 -8.61
C MET A 147 -3.84 0.32 -9.06
N PHE A 148 -2.73 -0.11 -9.66
CA PHE A 148 -2.53 -1.53 -9.97
C PHE A 148 -2.47 -2.39 -8.70
N ASP A 149 -1.77 -1.92 -7.67
CA ASP A 149 -1.70 -2.61 -6.38
C ASP A 149 -3.08 -2.72 -5.75
N PHE A 150 -3.89 -1.65 -5.80
CA PHE A 150 -5.29 -1.65 -5.33
C PHE A 150 -6.15 -2.68 -6.07
N LEU A 151 -6.19 -2.63 -7.41
CA LEU A 151 -6.99 -3.57 -8.21
C LEU A 151 -6.52 -5.03 -8.03
N THR A 152 -5.20 -5.25 -7.89
CA THR A 152 -4.62 -6.56 -7.61
C THR A 152 -5.00 -7.05 -6.21
N GLY A 153 -5.03 -6.16 -5.21
CA GLY A 153 -5.49 -6.48 -3.86
C GLY A 153 -6.91 -7.04 -3.87
N LEU A 154 -7.83 -6.36 -4.57
CA LEU A 154 -9.22 -6.81 -4.72
C LEU A 154 -9.33 -8.20 -5.38
N LEU A 155 -8.47 -8.51 -6.36
CA LEU A 155 -8.40 -9.84 -6.99
C LEU A 155 -7.88 -10.91 -6.03
N VAL A 156 -6.89 -10.58 -5.19
CA VAL A 156 -6.33 -11.51 -4.22
C VAL A 156 -7.39 -11.89 -3.18
N ASP A 157 -8.14 -10.91 -2.67
CA ASP A 157 -9.18 -11.12 -1.67
C ASP A 157 -10.33 -12.00 -2.17
N THR A 158 -10.65 -11.93 -3.46
CA THR A 158 -11.82 -12.62 -4.05
C THR A 158 -11.49 -13.96 -4.71
N GLN A 159 -10.30 -14.11 -5.33
CA GLN A 159 -10.01 -15.25 -6.22
C GLN A 159 -8.80 -16.08 -5.79
N CYS A 160 -7.91 -15.54 -4.96
CA CYS A 160 -6.66 -16.21 -4.60
C CYS A 160 -6.61 -16.51 -3.10
N SER A 161 -7.48 -17.41 -2.61
CA SER A 161 -7.51 -17.84 -1.20
C SER A 161 -6.15 -18.32 -0.66
N HIS A 162 -5.29 -18.86 -1.53
CA HIS A 162 -3.91 -19.22 -1.20
C HIS A 162 -2.99 -18.00 -1.07
N MET A 163 -3.16 -16.95 -1.89
CA MET A 163 -2.41 -15.70 -1.74
C MET A 163 -2.94 -14.84 -0.59
N ALA A 164 -4.23 -14.92 -0.28
CA ALA A 164 -4.84 -14.26 0.87
C ALA A 164 -4.21 -14.68 2.21
N GLN A 165 -3.59 -15.87 2.28
CA GLN A 165 -2.79 -16.28 3.44
C GLN A 165 -1.50 -15.46 3.57
N TYR A 166 -0.86 -15.14 2.44
CA TYR A 166 0.38 -14.37 2.41
C TYR A 166 0.15 -12.85 2.42
N ILE A 167 -0.96 -12.35 1.90
CA ILE A 167 -1.23 -10.89 1.83
C ILE A 167 -1.23 -10.26 3.22
N GLN A 168 -1.72 -10.98 4.23
CA GLN A 168 -1.74 -10.56 5.63
C GLN A 168 -0.34 -10.30 6.19
N VAL A 169 0.69 -10.95 5.64
CA VAL A 169 2.08 -10.75 6.02
C VAL A 169 2.89 -9.97 5.00
N VAL A 170 2.33 -9.50 3.88
CA VAL A 170 3.11 -8.79 2.83
C VAL A 170 3.76 -7.52 3.37
N SER A 171 3.02 -6.70 4.11
CA SER A 171 3.56 -5.47 4.72
C SER A 171 4.70 -5.77 5.70
N ASP A 172 4.52 -6.82 6.51
CA ASP A 172 5.58 -7.29 7.40
C ASP A 172 6.75 -7.89 6.63
N THR A 173 6.50 -8.59 5.53
CA THR A 173 7.54 -9.20 4.69
C THR A 173 8.43 -8.15 4.05
N HIS A 174 7.85 -7.05 3.53
CA HIS A 174 8.63 -5.92 3.05
C HIS A 174 9.49 -5.32 4.15
N GLY A 175 8.91 -5.07 5.33
CA GLY A 175 9.67 -4.59 6.48
C GLY A 175 10.79 -5.55 6.89
N ILE A 176 10.54 -6.86 6.92
CA ILE A 176 11.54 -7.89 7.27
C ILE A 176 12.69 -7.89 6.25
N VAL A 177 12.39 -7.77 4.96
CA VAL A 177 13.40 -7.73 3.89
C VAL A 177 14.33 -6.53 4.07
N ASP A 178 13.75 -5.35 4.28
CA ASP A 178 14.51 -4.11 4.48
C ASP A 178 15.28 -4.15 5.82
N ASP A 179 14.62 -4.53 6.92
CA ASP A 179 15.23 -4.64 8.25
C ASP A 179 16.43 -5.63 8.23
N ILE A 180 16.26 -6.81 7.63
CA ILE A 180 17.34 -7.81 7.51
C ILE A 180 18.48 -7.26 6.64
N ASN A 181 18.16 -6.55 5.56
CA ASN A 181 19.17 -5.90 4.73
C ASN A 181 19.99 -4.94 5.58
N ASP A 182 19.35 -3.96 6.23
CA ASP A 182 20.04 -2.96 7.08
C ASP A 182 20.84 -3.62 8.21
N ILE A 183 20.29 -4.63 8.90
CA ILE A 183 20.99 -5.31 10.02
C ILE A 183 22.23 -6.07 9.52
N LEU A 184 22.10 -6.87 8.46
CA LEU A 184 23.18 -7.73 7.96
C LEU A 184 24.15 -6.99 7.03
N SER A 185 23.75 -5.83 6.49
CA SER A 185 24.60 -4.94 5.71
C SER A 185 25.37 -3.94 6.59
N PHE A 186 24.88 -3.63 7.80
CA PHE A 186 25.42 -2.56 8.64
C PHE A 186 26.93 -2.63 8.83
N TYR A 187 27.49 -3.83 9.05
CA TYR A 187 28.93 -4.00 9.28
C TYR A 187 29.77 -3.50 8.09
N LYS A 188 29.44 -3.90 6.86
CA LYS A 188 30.17 -3.42 5.65
C LYS A 188 29.98 -1.92 5.43
N GLU A 189 28.87 -1.35 5.87
CA GLU A 189 28.53 0.06 5.67
C GLU A 189 29.28 0.95 6.67
N GLU A 190 29.37 0.51 7.93
CA GLU A 190 30.21 1.18 8.94
C GLU A 190 31.69 1.16 8.55
N LEU A 191 32.20 0.04 8.02
CA LEU A 191 33.57 -0.03 7.50
C LEU A 191 33.85 0.99 6.37
N ARG A 192 32.81 1.40 5.65
CA ARG A 192 32.88 2.38 4.55
C ARG A 192 32.55 3.80 5.00
N GLY A 193 32.16 4.01 6.25
CA GLY A 193 31.72 5.30 6.76
C GLY A 193 30.41 5.79 6.14
N GLU A 194 29.54 4.88 5.69
CA GLU A 194 28.22 5.25 5.16
C GLU A 194 27.34 5.84 6.29
N THR A 195 26.56 6.88 5.97
CA THR A 195 25.76 7.65 6.96
C THR A 195 24.29 7.83 6.59
N THR A 196 23.87 7.35 5.42
CA THR A 196 22.51 7.53 4.90
C THR A 196 21.62 6.30 5.04
N ASN A 197 22.12 5.20 5.61
CA ASN A 197 21.31 4.00 5.89
C ASN A 197 20.30 4.22 7.02
N GLN A 198 19.32 3.31 7.15
CA GLN A 198 18.21 3.43 8.10
C GLN A 198 18.72 3.55 9.54
N ILE A 199 19.73 2.76 9.91
CA ILE A 199 20.30 2.75 11.27
C ILE A 199 20.94 4.10 11.60
N SER A 200 21.67 4.71 10.66
CA SER A 200 22.30 6.02 10.84
C SER A 200 21.25 7.13 10.97
N GLN A 201 20.20 7.11 10.14
CA GLN A 201 19.09 8.06 10.22
C GLN A 201 18.33 7.92 11.54
N MET A 202 18.02 6.68 11.94
CA MET A 202 17.34 6.37 13.20
C MET A 202 18.13 6.83 14.42
N ALA A 203 19.46 6.61 14.41
CA ALA A 203 20.35 7.10 15.46
C ALA A 203 20.31 8.63 15.56
N GLN A 204 20.38 9.33 14.43
CA GLN A 204 20.34 10.80 14.38
C GLN A 204 18.98 11.34 14.87
N LEU A 205 17.88 10.83 14.32
CA LEU A 205 16.53 11.32 14.62
C LEU A 205 16.12 11.09 16.08
N GLN A 206 16.61 10.02 16.69
CA GLN A 206 16.24 9.64 18.05
C GLN A 206 17.30 10.02 19.10
N GLY A 207 18.39 10.69 18.70
CA GLY A 207 19.49 11.04 19.60
C GLY A 207 20.19 9.83 20.23
N LYS A 208 20.25 8.70 19.50
CA LYS A 208 20.84 7.43 19.95
C LYS A 208 22.19 7.18 19.28
N THR A 209 22.99 6.29 19.83
CA THR A 209 24.13 5.72 19.12
C THR A 209 23.66 4.78 18.00
N LYS A 210 24.46 4.59 16.95
CA LYS A 210 24.13 3.64 15.87
C LYS A 210 23.98 2.20 16.37
N LEU A 211 24.73 1.81 17.41
CA LEU A 211 24.59 0.48 18.03
C LEU A 211 23.27 0.32 18.78
N GLU A 212 22.78 1.37 19.46
CA GLU A 212 21.46 1.36 20.09
C GLU A 212 20.35 1.29 19.04
N ALA A 213 20.48 2.05 17.95
CA ALA A 213 19.56 2.00 16.82
C ALA A 213 19.54 0.60 16.17
N LEU A 214 20.71 0.01 15.89
CA LEU A 214 20.83 -1.37 15.38
C LEU A 214 20.16 -2.39 16.31
N ARG A 215 20.39 -2.28 17.63
CA ARG A 215 19.73 -3.17 18.62
C ARG A 215 18.22 -3.00 18.62
N GLN A 216 17.73 -1.79 18.46
CA GLN A 216 16.29 -1.55 18.39
C GLN A 216 15.70 -2.12 17.11
N LEU A 217 16.28 -1.84 15.95
CA LEU A 217 15.84 -2.38 14.66
C LEU A 217 15.84 -3.91 14.68
N SER A 218 16.87 -4.54 15.26
CA SER A 218 16.93 -5.98 15.43
C SER A 218 15.77 -6.53 16.27
N ARG A 219 15.39 -5.86 17.37
CA ARG A 219 14.22 -6.28 18.17
C ARG A 219 12.90 -6.12 17.42
N GLU A 220 12.74 -5.00 16.73
CA GLU A 220 11.55 -4.71 15.93
C GLU A 220 11.39 -5.74 14.79
N SER A 221 12.48 -6.08 14.11
CA SER A 221 12.52 -7.10 13.06
C SER A 221 12.17 -8.49 13.61
N ILE A 222 12.71 -8.89 14.77
CA ILE A 222 12.35 -10.16 15.43
C ILE A 222 10.86 -10.21 15.75
N GLU A 223 10.29 -9.13 16.29
CA GLU A 223 8.87 -9.07 16.62
C GLU A 223 7.99 -9.14 15.36
N ARG A 224 8.42 -8.50 14.26
CA ARG A 224 7.76 -8.56 12.95
C ARG A 224 7.77 -9.98 12.37
N ILE A 225 8.90 -10.69 12.48
CA ILE A 225 9.02 -12.11 12.09
C ILE A 225 8.08 -12.98 12.95
N ARG A 226 8.07 -12.76 14.27
CA ARG A 226 7.22 -13.50 15.20
C ARG A 226 5.74 -13.33 14.85
N ARG A 227 5.31 -12.08 14.66
CA ARG A 227 3.93 -11.75 14.25
C ARG A 227 3.56 -12.40 12.91
N SER A 228 4.45 -12.37 11.92
CA SER A 228 4.22 -13.04 10.63
C SER A 228 4.05 -14.55 10.81
N GLY A 229 4.87 -15.18 11.65
CA GLY A 229 4.72 -16.58 12.03
C GLY A 229 3.38 -16.89 12.71
N ASP A 230 2.95 -16.05 13.65
CA ASP A 230 1.65 -16.19 14.33
C ASP A 230 0.48 -16.11 13.35
N VAL A 231 0.50 -15.13 12.42
CA VAL A 231 -0.52 -14.94 11.38
C VAL A 231 -0.60 -16.15 10.44
N LEU A 232 0.56 -16.71 10.08
CA LEU A 232 0.62 -17.88 9.19
C LEU A 232 0.38 -19.22 9.91
N SER A 233 0.47 -19.26 11.24
CA SER A 233 0.36 -20.51 12.02
C SER A 233 -0.90 -21.35 11.76
N PRO A 234 -2.08 -20.78 11.43
CA PRO A 234 -3.26 -21.58 11.06
C PRO A 234 -3.16 -22.24 9.68
N TYR A 235 -2.15 -21.90 8.87
CA TYR A 235 -1.97 -22.32 7.48
C TYR A 235 -0.63 -23.09 7.33
N PRO A 236 -0.58 -24.41 7.61
CA PRO A 236 0.67 -25.16 7.73
C PRO A 236 1.61 -25.07 6.53
N VAL A 237 1.06 -25.10 5.32
CA VAL A 237 1.86 -25.00 4.08
C VAL A 237 2.47 -23.61 3.94
N ALA A 238 1.70 -22.55 4.20
CA ALA A 238 2.19 -21.18 4.10
C ALA A 238 3.21 -20.86 5.20
N TYR A 239 2.94 -21.32 6.43
CA TYR A 239 3.89 -21.22 7.53
C TYR A 239 5.22 -21.90 7.19
N ASP A 240 5.18 -23.14 6.68
CA ASP A 240 6.38 -23.90 6.35
C ASP A 240 7.20 -23.21 5.23
N MET A 241 6.54 -22.83 4.13
CA MET A 241 7.17 -22.09 3.04
C MET A 241 7.81 -20.79 3.52
N TYR A 242 7.15 -20.05 4.41
CA TYR A 242 7.63 -18.77 4.89
C TYR A 242 8.76 -18.91 5.93
N MET A 243 8.48 -19.62 7.03
CA MET A 243 9.35 -19.69 8.21
C MET A 243 10.50 -20.69 8.06
N ASN A 244 10.32 -21.78 7.32
CA ASN A 244 11.31 -22.84 7.20
C ASN A 244 12.10 -22.80 5.88
N HIS A 245 11.55 -22.18 4.84
CA HIS A 245 12.20 -22.10 3.52
C HIS A 245 12.64 -20.69 3.15
N TRP A 246 11.70 -19.76 2.95
CA TRP A 246 11.98 -18.42 2.45
C TRP A 246 12.87 -17.62 3.41
N LEU A 247 12.44 -17.43 4.67
CA LEU A 247 13.17 -16.60 5.64
C LEU A 247 14.59 -17.14 5.93
N PRO A 248 14.80 -18.43 6.22
CA PRO A 248 16.14 -18.97 6.41
C PRO A 248 16.99 -18.91 5.13
N GLY A 249 16.38 -19.10 3.96
CA GLY A 249 17.04 -18.97 2.66
C GLY A 249 17.52 -17.53 2.41
N TYR A 250 16.66 -16.55 2.68
CA TYR A 250 16.96 -15.13 2.53
C TYR A 250 18.08 -14.69 3.48
N VAL A 251 18.06 -15.12 4.75
CA VAL A 251 19.17 -14.86 5.69
C VAL A 251 20.46 -15.53 5.22
N ARG A 252 20.40 -16.80 4.77
CA ARG A 252 21.58 -17.55 4.32
C ARG A 252 22.30 -16.88 3.14
N TYR A 253 21.57 -16.18 2.27
CA TYR A 253 22.15 -15.41 1.18
C TYR A 253 23.20 -14.41 1.69
N TYR A 254 22.94 -13.66 2.78
CA TYR A 254 23.88 -12.70 3.35
C TYR A 254 25.13 -13.36 3.95
N PHE A 255 24.97 -14.52 4.59
CA PHE A 255 26.11 -15.27 5.15
C PHE A 255 26.96 -15.96 4.07
N THR A 256 26.37 -16.22 2.90
CA THR A 256 27.07 -16.83 1.76
C THR A 256 27.84 -15.79 0.96
N GLU A 257 27.24 -14.61 0.77
CA GLU A 257 27.82 -13.55 -0.05
C GLU A 257 28.90 -12.76 0.68
N LYS A 258 30.14 -12.89 0.18
CA LYS A 258 31.32 -12.21 0.73
C LYS A 258 31.18 -10.68 0.76
N ARG A 259 30.30 -10.12 -0.08
CA ARG A 259 29.99 -8.68 -0.16
C ARG A 259 29.64 -8.07 1.20
N TYR A 260 28.97 -8.82 2.07
CA TYR A 260 28.50 -8.32 3.37
C TYR A 260 29.57 -8.39 4.47
N GLN A 261 30.71 -9.04 4.22
CA GLN A 261 31.86 -9.13 5.14
C GLN A 261 31.50 -9.73 6.52
N LEU A 262 30.41 -10.48 6.62
CA LEU A 262 29.98 -11.11 7.87
C LEU A 262 30.94 -12.19 8.38
N GLY A 263 31.83 -12.71 7.53
CA GLY A 263 32.86 -13.68 7.93
C GLY A 263 33.91 -13.13 8.91
N ASP A 264 34.06 -11.81 8.98
CA ASP A 264 34.98 -11.14 9.92
C ASP A 264 34.40 -11.12 11.35
N LEU A 265 33.08 -11.14 11.44
CA LEU A 265 32.34 -11.32 12.68
C LEU A 265 32.40 -12.81 12.99
N LYS A 266 33.09 -13.20 14.07
CA LYS A 266 33.20 -14.60 14.52
C LYS A 266 31.85 -15.11 15.06
N LEU A 267 30.85 -15.22 14.18
CA LEU A 267 29.47 -15.56 14.50
C LEU A 267 29.36 -17.08 14.63
N ASP A 268 28.99 -17.55 15.82
CA ASP A 268 28.64 -18.96 16.06
C ASP A 268 27.17 -19.18 15.72
N VAL A 269 26.86 -19.21 14.42
CA VAL A 269 25.50 -19.43 13.94
C VAL A 269 25.28 -20.94 13.77
N PRO A 270 24.23 -21.53 14.36
CA PRO A 270 23.89 -22.93 14.14
C PRO A 270 23.75 -23.20 12.63
N ARG A 271 24.62 -24.04 12.07
CA ARG A 271 24.46 -24.50 10.69
C ARG A 271 23.19 -25.32 10.61
N SER A 272 22.24 -24.91 9.79
CA SER A 272 21.07 -25.72 9.45
C SER A 272 21.55 -27.09 8.97
N ARG A 273 21.03 -28.17 9.55
CA ARG A 273 21.12 -29.49 8.93
C ARG A 273 20.30 -29.41 7.65
N LEU A 274 20.99 -29.39 6.51
CA LEU A 274 20.37 -29.65 5.22
C LEU A 274 19.71 -31.03 5.26
#